data_AF-A0A2R9C3E5-F1
#
_entry.id   AF-A0A2R9C3E5-F1
#
_cell.length_a   1.000
_cell.length_b   1.000
_cell.length_c   1.000
_cell.angle_alpha   90.00
_cell.angle_beta   90.00
_cell.angle_gamma   90.00
#
_symmetry.space_group_name_H-M   'P 1'
#
loop_
_entity.id
_entity.type
_entity.pdbx_description
1 polymer ?
#
loop_
_entity_poly.entity_id
_entity_poly.type
_entity_poly.pdbx_seq_one_letter_code
_entity_poly.pdbx_strand_id
1 'polypeptide(L)'
;MAPEENAGSELLLQSFKRRFLAARALRSFPWQSLEAKLRDSSDSELLWDILQKHPVCVKHTPSVKYARCFLSVLIKKHEAVHTEPLDELYEALVETLMAKESTQGHRSYLLNLLNPGGGVTLSKSTAIISHGITVLVTWDATLYLAEWAIKNPAAFTDR
;
A
#
# COMPACT_ATOMS: atom_id res chain seq x y z
N MET A 1 -28.87 -2.96 12.22
CA MET A 1 -28.08 -1.77 12.60
C MET A 1 -26.61 -2.16 12.39
N ALA A 2 -26.06 -2.05 11.17
CA ALA A 2 -24.66 -2.46 10.83
C ALA A 2 -24.13 -2.20 9.38
N PRO A 3 -24.77 -1.51 8.40
CA PRO A 3 -24.14 -1.34 7.07
C PRO A 3 -23.12 -0.19 7.00
N GLU A 4 -23.28 0.87 7.79
CA GLU A 4 -22.46 2.10 7.71
C GLU A 4 -21.04 1.90 8.26
N GLU A 5 -20.89 1.11 9.33
CA GLU A 5 -19.60 0.92 10.01
C GLU A 5 -18.61 0.09 9.17
N ASN A 6 -19.16 -0.89 8.43
CA ASN A 6 -18.41 -1.81 7.58
C ASN A 6 -17.90 -1.12 6.29
N ALA A 7 -18.68 -0.18 5.74
CA ALA A 7 -18.24 0.65 4.62
C ALA A 7 -17.02 1.51 4.98
N GLY A 8 -16.96 2.02 6.21
CA GLY A 8 -15.82 2.79 6.71
C GLY A 8 -14.52 1.98 6.82
N SER A 9 -14.60 0.71 7.22
CA SER A 9 -13.44 -0.20 7.32
C SER A 9 -12.92 -0.55 5.94
N GLU A 10 -13.82 -0.84 5.00
CA GLU A 10 -13.43 -1.19 3.65
C GLU A 10 -12.73 -0.03 2.93
N LEU A 11 -13.20 1.20 3.09
CA LEU A 11 -12.54 2.39 2.54
C LEU A 11 -11.14 2.61 3.15
N LEU A 12 -11.00 2.40 4.46
CA LEU A 12 -9.70 2.46 5.13
C LEU A 12 -8.76 1.37 4.60
N LEU A 13 -9.23 0.13 4.52
CA LEU A 13 -8.47 -1.00 3.99
C LEU A 13 -7.99 -0.73 2.56
N GLN A 14 -8.88 -0.24 1.69
CA GLN A 14 -8.53 0.14 0.32
C GLN A 14 -7.46 1.24 0.30
N SER A 15 -7.59 2.26 1.16
CA SER A 15 -6.60 3.33 1.28
C SER A 15 -5.24 2.80 1.74
N PHE A 16 -5.20 1.89 2.73
CA PHE A 16 -3.98 1.22 3.16
C PHE A 16 -3.34 0.40 2.04
N LYS A 17 -4.12 -0.46 1.37
CA LYS A 17 -3.66 -1.29 0.24
C LYS A 17 -3.08 -0.42 -0.89
N ARG A 18 -3.75 0.66 -1.29
CA ARG A 18 -3.25 1.59 -2.31
C ARG A 18 -1.95 2.27 -1.91
N ARG A 19 -1.85 2.77 -0.67
CA ARG A 19 -0.66 3.48 -0.18
C ARG A 19 0.53 2.55 0.00
N PHE A 20 0.29 1.32 0.42
CA PHE A 20 1.29 0.27 0.57
C PHE A 20 1.86 -0.17 -0.78
N LEU A 21 0.98 -0.47 -1.75
CA LEU A 21 1.39 -0.86 -3.11
C LEU A 21 2.17 0.25 -3.83
N ALA A 22 1.77 1.51 -3.63
CA ALA A 22 2.48 2.66 -4.18
C ALA A 22 3.79 2.98 -3.43
N ALA A 23 4.12 2.23 -2.37
CA ALA A 23 5.23 2.47 -1.46
C ALA A 23 5.31 3.94 -1.01
N ARG A 24 4.16 4.53 -0.63
CA ARG A 24 4.09 5.92 -0.16
C ARG A 24 4.74 6.05 1.21
N ALA A 25 5.16 7.26 1.56
CA ALA A 25 5.77 7.53 2.87
C ALA A 25 4.86 7.07 4.01
N LEU A 26 5.41 6.40 5.02
CA LEU A 26 4.62 5.83 6.13
C LEU A 26 3.77 6.88 6.84
N ARG A 27 4.26 8.12 6.96
CA ARG A 27 3.50 9.26 7.51
C ARG A 27 2.21 9.61 6.75
N SER A 28 2.08 9.19 5.49
CA SER A 28 0.90 9.48 4.66
C SER A 28 -0.25 8.52 4.89
N PHE A 29 -0.09 7.47 5.70
CA PHE A 29 -1.14 6.51 5.99
C PHE A 29 -2.13 7.08 7.02
N PRO A 30 -3.42 6.67 6.98
CA PRO A 30 -4.44 7.18 7.88
C PRO A 30 -4.36 6.44 9.23
N TRP A 31 -3.23 6.57 9.93
CA TRP A 31 -2.96 5.87 11.19
C TRP A 31 -3.94 6.23 12.29
N GLN A 32 -4.34 7.49 12.39
CA GLN A 32 -5.30 7.94 13.41
C GLN A 32 -6.66 7.27 13.24
N SER A 33 -7.12 7.09 12.00
CA SER A 33 -8.37 6.39 11.70
C SER A 33 -8.27 4.89 12.01
N LEU A 34 -7.10 4.28 11.78
CA LEU A 34 -6.84 2.90 12.16
C LEU A 34 -6.83 2.73 13.69
N GLU A 35 -6.12 3.60 14.41
CA GLU A 35 -6.06 3.59 15.88
C GLU A 35 -7.44 3.79 16.51
N ALA A 36 -8.26 4.71 15.98
CA ALA A 36 -9.63 4.92 16.44
C ALA A 36 -10.47 3.65 16.26
N LYS A 37 -10.43 3.04 15.06
CA LYS A 37 -11.15 1.78 14.82
C LYS A 37 -10.70 0.65 15.73
N LEU A 38 -9.38 0.49 15.94
CA LEU A 38 -8.85 -0.55 16.85
C LEU A 38 -9.22 -0.32 18.33
N ARG A 39 -9.50 0.92 18.72
CA ARG A 39 -9.99 1.26 20.07
C ARG A 39 -11.48 1.00 20.22
N ASP A 40 -12.26 1.37 19.22
CA ASP A 40 -13.72 1.32 19.26
C ASP A 40 -14.25 -0.10 19.00
N SER A 41 -13.50 -0.88 18.22
CA SER A 41 -13.83 -2.24 17.82
C SER A 41 -12.57 -3.09 17.90
N SER A 42 -12.63 -4.25 18.56
CA SER A 42 -11.52 -5.23 18.58
C SER A 42 -11.41 -5.94 17.22
N ASP A 43 -11.32 -5.16 16.14
CA ASP A 43 -11.37 -5.57 14.74
C ASP A 43 -10.02 -6.19 14.32
N SER A 44 -9.70 -7.34 14.92
CA SER A 44 -8.58 -8.20 14.49
C SER A 44 -8.69 -8.53 12.99
N GLU A 45 -9.92 -8.66 12.47
CA GLU A 45 -10.22 -8.87 11.06
C GLU A 45 -9.63 -7.79 10.13
N LEU A 46 -9.62 -6.51 10.55
CA LEU A 46 -9.05 -5.43 9.73
C LEU A 46 -7.53 -5.52 9.64
N LEU A 47 -6.86 -5.94 10.70
CA LEU A 47 -5.41 -6.17 10.68
C LEU A 47 -5.07 -7.36 9.79
N TRP A 48 -5.84 -8.43 9.89
CA TRP A 48 -5.75 -9.59 9.01
C TRP A 48 -5.91 -9.21 7.55
N ASP A 49 -6.89 -8.37 7.22
CA ASP A 49 -7.13 -7.91 5.86
C ASP A 49 -6.03 -6.99 5.31
N ILE A 50 -5.38 -6.23 6.18
CA ILE A 50 -4.20 -5.41 5.85
C ILE A 50 -2.97 -6.32 5.62
N LEU A 51 -2.83 -7.37 6.43
CA LEU A 51 -1.77 -8.37 6.33
C LEU A 51 -1.91 -9.26 5.09
N GLN A 52 -3.14 -9.58 4.67
CA GLN A 52 -3.38 -10.41 3.50
C GLN A 52 -2.67 -9.83 2.27
N LYS A 53 -1.70 -10.60 1.76
CA LYS A 53 -0.88 -10.23 0.60
C LYS A 53 -1.80 -10.02 -0.60
N HIS A 54 -1.90 -8.78 -1.05
CA HIS A 54 -2.63 -8.46 -2.27
C HIS A 54 -2.04 -9.26 -3.45
N PRO A 55 -2.85 -9.81 -4.38
CA PRO A 55 -2.34 -10.59 -5.52
C PRO A 55 -1.31 -9.82 -6.38
N VAL A 56 -1.38 -8.48 -6.36
CA VAL A 56 -0.38 -7.60 -6.99
C VAL A 56 0.98 -7.64 -6.27
N CYS A 57 1.03 -7.84 -4.95
CA CYS A 57 2.28 -8.02 -4.18
C CYS A 57 2.99 -9.35 -4.48
N VAL A 58 2.26 -10.36 -4.96
CA VAL A 58 2.82 -11.65 -5.38
C VAL A 58 3.62 -11.50 -6.68
N LYS A 59 3.15 -10.64 -7.60
CA LYS A 59 3.84 -10.37 -8.88
C LYS A 59 4.87 -9.25 -8.76
N HIS A 60 4.57 -8.22 -7.98
CA HIS A 60 5.35 -7.00 -7.88
C HIS A 60 5.47 -6.55 -6.43
N THR A 61 6.37 -7.21 -5.70
CA THR A 61 6.57 -6.92 -4.29
C THR A 61 7.23 -5.55 -4.11
N PRO A 62 6.70 -4.68 -3.23
CA PRO A 62 7.43 -3.49 -2.80
C PRO A 62 8.75 -3.91 -2.15
N SER A 63 9.69 -2.96 -2.05
CA SER A 63 11.01 -3.25 -1.46
C SER A 63 10.88 -3.88 -0.07
N VAL A 64 11.68 -4.92 0.21
CA VAL A 64 11.74 -5.60 1.50
C VAL A 64 11.98 -4.60 2.65
N LYS A 65 12.83 -3.57 2.43
CA LYS A 65 13.06 -2.49 3.39
C LYS A 65 11.78 -1.73 3.74
N TYR A 66 10.96 -1.44 2.74
CA TYR A 66 9.69 -0.75 2.92
C TYR A 66 8.68 -1.62 3.65
N ALA A 67 8.53 -2.89 3.24
CA ALA A 67 7.61 -3.83 3.90
C ALA A 67 7.98 -4.02 5.38
N ARG A 68 9.27 -4.18 5.70
CA ARG A 68 9.76 -4.26 7.07
C ARG A 68 9.42 -3.00 7.88
N CYS A 69 9.71 -1.82 7.35
CA CYS A 69 9.38 -0.57 8.05
C CYS A 69 7.87 -0.38 8.23
N PHE A 70 7.06 -0.78 7.25
CA PHE A 70 5.61 -0.74 7.36
C PHE A 70 5.11 -1.64 8.50
N LEU A 71 5.56 -2.90 8.55
CA LEU A 71 5.20 -3.84 9.62
C LEU A 71 5.65 -3.35 10.99
N SER A 72 6.88 -2.83 11.12
CA SER A 72 7.35 -2.28 12.40
C SER A 72 6.52 -1.08 12.88
N VAL A 73 6.04 -0.22 11.97
CA VAL A 73 5.14 0.88 12.35
C VAL A 73 3.76 0.35 12.70
N LEU A 74 3.23 -0.61 11.94
CA LEU A 74 1.93 -1.22 12.21
C LEU A 74 1.90 -1.88 13.60
N ILE A 75 2.94 -2.65 13.95
CA ILE A 75 3.11 -3.27 15.28
C ILE A 75 3.13 -2.19 16.38
N LYS A 76 3.98 -1.17 16.26
CA LYS A 76 4.05 -0.08 17.25
C LYS A 76 2.72 0.64 17.45
N LYS A 77 1.97 0.80 16.35
CA LYS A 77 0.66 1.46 16.35
C LYS A 77 -0.40 0.60 17.02
N HIS A 78 -0.34 -0.71 16.80
CA HIS A 78 -1.18 -1.68 17.47
C HIS A 78 -0.87 -1.78 18.98
N GLU A 79 0.41 -1.89 19.35
CA GLU A 79 0.86 -1.91 20.76
C GLU A 79 0.41 -0.66 21.53
N ALA A 80 0.40 0.51 20.87
CA ALA A 80 -0.05 1.78 21.46
C ALA A 80 -1.57 1.85 21.73
N VAL A 81 -2.36 0.93 21.15
CA VAL A 81 -3.80 0.81 21.39
C VAL A 81 -4.09 -0.18 22.54
N HIS A 82 -3.06 -0.78 23.15
CA HIS A 82 -3.15 -1.75 24.26
C HIS A 82 -3.99 -3.00 23.92
N THR A 83 -4.03 -3.37 22.65
CA THR A 83 -4.64 -4.63 22.18
C THR A 83 -3.67 -5.79 22.36
N GLU A 84 -4.19 -7.01 22.55
CA GLU A 84 -3.41 -8.25 22.68
C GLU A 84 -2.46 -8.41 21.47
N PRO A 85 -1.17 -8.72 21.66
CA PRO A 85 -0.21 -8.85 20.56
C PRO A 85 -0.66 -9.93 19.56
N LEU A 86 -0.67 -9.58 18.26
CA LEU A 86 -1.05 -10.49 17.18
C LEU A 86 0.22 -11.19 16.66
N ASP A 87 0.38 -12.48 16.94
CA ASP A 87 1.56 -13.28 16.58
C ASP A 87 1.87 -13.22 15.07
N GLU A 88 0.84 -13.12 14.25
CA GLU A 88 0.95 -13.13 12.78
C GLU A 88 1.59 -11.85 12.23
N LEU A 89 1.53 -10.73 12.96
CA LEU A 89 2.31 -9.53 12.62
C LEU A 89 3.80 -9.79 12.80
N TYR A 90 4.19 -10.53 13.84
CA TYR A 90 5.58 -10.88 14.10
C TYR A 90 6.07 -11.97 13.14
N GLU A 91 5.24 -12.96 12.81
CA GLU A 91 5.55 -13.95 11.77
C GLU A 91 5.79 -13.27 10.42
N ALA A 92 4.90 -12.34 10.01
CA ALA A 92 5.08 -11.56 8.79
C ALA A 92 6.36 -10.72 8.82
N LEU A 93 6.72 -10.15 9.99
CA LEU A 93 7.99 -9.43 10.15
C LEU A 93 9.17 -10.37 9.94
N VAL A 94 9.15 -11.57 10.56
CA VAL A 94 10.20 -12.59 10.39
C VAL A 94 10.30 -13.01 8.92
N GLU A 95 9.18 -13.28 8.23
CA GLU A 95 9.19 -13.57 6.80
C GLU A 95 9.86 -12.45 5.99
N THR A 96 9.55 -11.19 6.27
CA THR A 96 10.21 -10.06 5.58
C THR A 96 11.69 -9.92 5.93
N LEU A 97 12.11 -10.32 7.13
CA LEU A 97 13.52 -10.33 7.53
C LEU A 97 14.30 -11.45 6.83
N MET A 98 13.66 -12.59 6.60
CA MET A 98 14.23 -13.72 5.88
C MET A 98 14.24 -13.52 4.36
N ALA A 99 13.43 -12.58 3.85
CA ALA A 99 13.38 -12.25 2.44
C ALA A 99 14.67 -11.55 1.97
N LYS A 100 15.25 -12.04 0.87
CA LYS A 100 16.48 -11.49 0.27
C LYS A 100 16.22 -10.08 -0.27
N GLU A 101 17.04 -9.10 0.12
CA GLU A 101 16.96 -7.73 -0.43
C GLU A 101 17.26 -7.75 -1.94
N SER A 102 16.28 -7.38 -2.76
CA SER A 102 16.47 -7.17 -4.19
C SER A 102 16.99 -5.75 -4.47
N THR A 103 17.81 -5.62 -5.52
CA THR A 103 18.31 -4.33 -6.03
C THR A 103 17.22 -3.49 -6.71
N GLN A 104 16.04 -4.07 -6.94
CA GLN A 104 14.92 -3.46 -7.64
C GLN A 104 13.68 -3.50 -6.76
N GLY A 105 13.00 -2.36 -6.61
CA GLY A 105 11.74 -2.24 -5.89
C GLY A 105 10.60 -1.87 -6.83
N HIS A 106 9.43 -2.47 -6.67
CA HIS A 106 8.27 -2.14 -7.49
C HIS A 106 7.36 -1.14 -6.76
N ARG A 107 6.73 -0.23 -7.52
CA ARG A 107 5.64 0.63 -7.07
C ARG A 107 4.43 0.35 -7.94
N SER A 108 3.38 -0.19 -7.35
CA SER A 108 2.14 -0.48 -8.04
C SER A 108 1.08 0.55 -7.67
N TYR A 109 0.48 1.18 -8.67
CA TYR A 109 -0.61 2.14 -8.50
C TYR A 109 -1.91 1.47 -8.97
N LEU A 110 -2.87 1.30 -8.06
CA LEU A 110 -4.20 0.80 -8.40
C LEU A 110 -5.05 1.96 -8.94
N LEU A 111 -5.55 1.82 -10.17
CA LEU A 111 -6.41 2.80 -10.83
C LEU A 111 -7.86 2.37 -10.64
N ASN A 112 -8.43 2.65 -9.47
CA ASN A 112 -9.77 2.18 -9.09
C ASN A 112 -10.90 2.77 -9.96
N LEU A 113 -10.65 3.83 -10.72
CA LEU A 113 -11.69 4.52 -11.48
C LEU A 113 -12.08 3.84 -12.81
N LEU A 114 -11.30 2.89 -13.32
CA LEU A 114 -11.54 2.35 -14.67
C LEU A 114 -11.70 0.82 -14.77
N ASN A 115 -11.15 0.04 -13.85
CA ASN A 115 -11.40 -1.41 -13.79
C ASN A 115 -11.12 -1.93 -12.37
N PRO A 116 -12.08 -2.57 -11.67
CA PRO A 116 -11.79 -3.25 -10.41
C PRO A 116 -10.78 -4.39 -10.67
N GLY A 117 -9.48 -4.09 -10.52
CA GLY A 117 -8.37 -5.00 -10.81
C GLY A 117 -7.30 -4.45 -11.77
N GLY A 118 -7.52 -3.28 -12.39
CA GLY A 118 -6.53 -2.61 -13.24
C GLY A 118 -5.49 -1.85 -12.42
N GLY A 119 -4.22 -2.27 -12.49
CA GLY A 119 -3.11 -1.59 -11.82
C GLY A 119 -1.96 -1.32 -12.78
N VAL A 120 -1.35 -0.15 -12.68
CA VAL A 120 -0.09 0.15 -13.37
C VAL A 120 1.04 -0.09 -12.40
N THR A 121 1.92 -1.03 -12.73
CA THR A 121 3.14 -1.26 -11.94
C THR A 121 4.32 -0.57 -12.60
N LEU A 122 4.95 0.33 -11.86
CA LEU A 122 6.22 0.93 -12.21
C LEU A 122 7.34 0.20 -11.46
N SER A 123 8.30 -0.32 -12.19
CA SER A 123 9.56 -0.78 -11.60
C SER A 123 10.46 0.43 -11.31
N LYS A 124 10.93 0.56 -10.07
CA LYS A 124 11.89 1.58 -9.66
C LYS A 124 13.21 0.95 -9.22
N SER A 125 14.32 1.40 -9.81
CA SER A 125 15.66 1.06 -9.32
C SER A 125 15.87 1.64 -7.92
N THR A 126 16.46 0.86 -7.00
CA THR A 126 16.85 1.36 -5.66
C THR A 126 18.11 2.22 -5.68
N ALA A 127 18.78 2.34 -6.85
CA ALA A 127 19.94 3.20 -6.99
C ALA A 127 19.54 4.68 -6.83
N ILE A 128 20.19 5.36 -5.89
CA ILE A 128 20.01 6.80 -5.59
C ILE A 128 20.23 7.64 -6.86
N ILE A 129 21.16 7.19 -7.70
CA ILE A 129 21.45 7.76 -9.02
C ILE A 129 21.38 6.62 -10.02
N SER A 130 20.39 6.67 -10.92
CA SER A 130 20.31 5.79 -12.08
C SER A 130 20.49 6.68 -13.30
N HIS A 131 21.56 6.48 -14.08
CA HIS A 131 21.81 7.22 -15.34
C HIS A 131 21.76 8.77 -15.21
N GLY A 132 22.17 9.33 -14.06
CA GLY A 132 22.21 10.79 -13.87
C GLY A 132 20.88 11.45 -13.48
N ILE A 133 19.81 10.68 -13.25
CA ILE A 133 18.53 11.21 -12.75
C ILE A 133 18.39 10.82 -11.28
N THR A 134 18.24 11.81 -10.41
CA THR A 134 17.90 11.62 -9.00
C THR A 134 16.46 11.13 -8.89
N VAL A 135 16.30 9.88 -8.44
CA VAL A 135 15.06 9.28 -7.89
C VAL A 135 13.74 9.64 -8.60
N LEU A 136 13.16 8.68 -9.32
CA LEU A 136 11.80 8.78 -9.87
C LEU A 136 10.78 9.09 -8.77
N VAL A 137 10.19 10.29 -8.77
CA VAL A 137 9.06 10.69 -7.94
C VAL A 137 7.83 10.78 -8.83
N THR A 138 6.89 9.85 -8.66
CA THR A 138 5.58 9.94 -9.31
C THR A 138 4.71 10.90 -8.49
N TRP A 139 4.22 11.96 -9.12
CA TRP A 139 3.30 12.92 -8.49
C TRP A 139 1.85 12.44 -8.62
N ASP A 140 0.99 12.80 -7.66
CA ASP A 140 -0.43 12.45 -7.71
C ASP A 140 -1.10 12.97 -9.01
N ALA A 141 -0.68 14.14 -9.51
CA ALA A 141 -1.11 14.68 -10.80
C ALA A 141 -0.83 13.76 -12.00
N THR A 142 0.27 12.98 -11.96
CA THR A 142 0.60 12.02 -13.02
C THR A 142 -0.40 10.87 -13.05
N LEU A 143 -0.91 10.45 -11.88
CA LEU A 143 -1.95 9.41 -11.81
C LEU A 143 -3.26 9.94 -12.39
N TYR A 144 -3.67 11.16 -12.03
CA TYR A 144 -4.85 11.80 -12.63
C TYR A 144 -4.73 11.98 -14.14
N LEU A 145 -3.54 12.37 -14.63
CA LEU A 145 -3.29 12.49 -16.06
C LEU A 145 -3.35 11.11 -16.75
N ALA A 146 -2.81 10.07 -16.12
CA ALA A 146 -2.90 8.70 -16.64
C ALA A 146 -4.37 8.23 -16.70
N GLU A 147 -5.15 8.46 -15.64
CA GLU A 147 -6.59 8.17 -15.63
C GLU A 147 -7.32 8.92 -16.74
N TRP A 148 -7.05 10.21 -16.89
CA TRP A 148 -7.62 11.04 -17.94
C TRP A 148 -7.23 10.54 -19.33
N ALA A 149 -5.96 10.19 -19.54
CA ALA A 149 -5.46 9.72 -20.83
C ALA A 149 -6.12 8.40 -21.25
N ILE A 150 -6.29 7.45 -20.31
CA ILE A 150 -6.98 6.19 -20.59
C ILE A 150 -8.47 6.43 -20.90
N LYS A 151 -9.09 7.43 -20.25
CA LYS A 151 -10.48 7.82 -20.52
C LYS A 151 -10.67 8.52 -21.87
N ASN A 152 -9.61 9.12 -22.43
CA ASN A 152 -9.66 9.89 -23.66
C ASN A 152 -8.73 9.31 -24.75
N PRO A 153 -8.92 8.05 -25.18
CA PRO A 153 -8.07 7.45 -26.22
C PRO A 153 -8.20 8.17 -27.57
N ALA A 154 -9.34 8.82 -27.80
CA ALA A 154 -9.59 9.67 -28.98
C ALA A 154 -8.61 10.87 -29.08
N ALA A 155 -8.04 11.33 -27.96
CA ALA A 155 -7.05 12.41 -27.97
C ALA A 155 -5.66 11.96 -28.46
N PHE A 156 -5.44 10.64 -28.62
CA PHE A 156 -4.14 10.05 -28.99
C PHE A 156 -4.19 9.28 -30.31
N THR A 157 -5.31 9.29 -31.02
CA THR A 157 -5.52 8.51 -32.25
C THR A 157 -4.95 9.18 -33.50
N ASP A 158 -4.43 10.41 -33.38
CA ASP A 158 -3.87 11.20 -34.48
C ASP A 158 -2.33 11.26 -34.41
N ARG A 159 -1.69 10.10 -34.21
CA ARG A 159 -0.23 9.94 -34.15
C ARG A 159 0.28 8.94 -35.17
#